data_AF-A0A6G4WND7-F1
#
_entry.id   AF-A0A6G4WND7-F1
#
_cell.length_a   1.000
_cell.length_b   1.000
_cell.length_c   1.000
_cell.angle_alpha   90.00
_cell.angle_beta   90.00
_cell.angle_gamma   90.00
#
_symmetry.space_group_name_H-M   'P 1'
#
loop_
_entity.id
_entity.type
_entity.pdbx_description
1 polymer ?
#
loop_
_entity_poly.entity_id
_entity_poly.type
_entity_poly.pdbx_seq_one_letter_code
_entity_poly.pdbx_strand_id
1 'polypeptide(L)' 'MLDDQRRYGLRIPFEHEGRTVTGQLPKTMENARTGGTLWFLTIDAAGVVMEDGFAIDADQLIATALKVSAAA' A
#
# COMPACT_ATOMS: atom_id res chain seq x y z
N MET A 1 11.98 -8.16 -9.77
CA MET A 1 11.64 -7.18 -8.70
C MET A 1 12.86 -6.36 -8.27
N LEU A 2 13.85 -6.94 -7.58
CA LEU A 2 15.05 -6.16 -7.20
C LEU A 2 15.84 -5.64 -8.41
N ASP A 3 15.98 -6.46 -9.45
CA ASP A 3 16.64 -6.05 -10.69
C ASP A 3 15.87 -4.95 -11.41
N ASP A 4 14.53 -4.97 -11.37
CA ASP A 4 13.68 -3.92 -11.95
C ASP A 4 13.81 -2.61 -11.15
N GLN A 5 13.75 -2.67 -9.82
CA GLN A 5 13.97 -1.50 -8.97
C GLN A 5 15.33 -0.84 -9.26
N ARG A 6 16.39 -1.64 -9.39
CA ARG A 6 17.73 -1.17 -9.73
C ARG A 6 17.77 -0.58 -11.14
N ARG A 7 17.19 -1.27 -12.13
CA ARG A 7 17.15 -0.85 -13.53
C ARG A 7 16.48 0.52 -13.70
N TYR A 8 15.42 0.79 -12.95
CA TYR A 8 14.64 2.03 -13.04
C TYR A 8 15.00 3.09 -11.97
N GLY A 9 15.99 2.82 -11.10
CA GLY A 9 16.38 3.75 -10.04
C GLY A 9 15.27 4.06 -9.04
N LEU A 10 14.33 3.14 -8.85
CA LEU A 10 13.18 3.33 -7.96
C LEU A 10 13.59 3.11 -6.50
N ARG A 11 13.32 4.10 -5.66
CA ARG A 11 13.52 4.01 -4.20
C ARG A 11 12.35 3.34 -3.48
N ILE A 12 11.30 2.99 -4.21
CA ILE A 12 10.11 2.33 -3.68
C ILE A 12 10.40 0.83 -3.61
N PRO A 13 10.23 0.17 -2.44
CA PRO A 13 10.42 -1.26 -2.33
C PRO A 13 9.34 -1.99 -3.11
N PHE A 14 9.72 -3.04 -3.83
CA PHE A 14 8.78 -3.96 -4.46
C PHE A 14 8.75 -5.23 -3.61
N GLU A 15 7.55 -5.64 -3.21
CA GLU A 15 7.34 -6.85 -2.40
C GLU A 15 6.40 -7.82 -3.10
N HIS A 16 6.69 -9.11 -2.97
CA HIS A 16 5.82 -10.18 -3.45
C HIS A 16 5.22 -10.93 -2.27
N GLU A 17 3.90 -10.89 -2.15
CA GLU A 17 3.18 -11.73 -1.22
C GLU A 17 2.53 -12.90 -1.96
N GLY A 18 3.01 -14.11 -1.67
CA GLY A 18 2.40 -15.34 -2.17
C GLY A 18 1.11 -15.70 -1.41
N ARG A 19 0.44 -16.76 -1.86
CA ARG A 19 -0.69 -17.34 -1.12
C ARG A 19 -0.19 -17.95 0.20
N THR A 20 -0.99 -17.86 1.24
CA THR A 20 -0.70 -18.58 2.49
C THR A 20 -0.94 -20.08 2.30
N VAL A 21 -0.27 -20.92 3.12
CA VAL A 21 -0.41 -22.39 3.06
C VAL A 21 -1.87 -22.85 3.25
N THR A 22 -2.67 -22.06 3.97
CA THR A 22 -4.07 -22.35 4.33
C THR A 22 -5.10 -21.54 3.55
N GLY A 23 -4.68 -20.54 2.77
CA GLY A 23 -5.56 -19.55 2.16
C GLY A 23 -5.47 -19.50 0.64
N GLN A 24 -6.58 -19.15 -0.01
CA GLN A 24 -6.61 -18.99 -1.47
C GLN A 24 -6.02 -17.65 -1.95
N LEU A 25 -5.85 -16.69 -1.04
CA LEU A 25 -5.43 -15.31 -1.30
C LEU A 25 -4.22 -14.91 -0.43
N PRO A 26 -3.44 -13.88 -0.84
CA PRO A 26 -2.44 -13.23 0.02
C PRO A 26 -3.09 -12.57 1.24
N LYS A 27 -2.38 -12.49 2.39
CA LYS A 27 -2.96 -11.89 3.60
C LYS A 27 -3.26 -10.41 3.43
N THR A 28 -2.51 -9.68 2.59
CA THR A 28 -2.81 -8.28 2.31
C THR A 28 -4.22 -8.13 1.74
N MET A 29 -4.64 -9.04 0.84
CA MET A 29 -6.01 -9.02 0.29
C MET A 29 -7.06 -9.39 1.34
N GLU A 30 -6.79 -10.39 2.18
CA GLU A 30 -7.69 -10.80 3.27
C GLU A 30 -7.89 -9.67 4.30
N ASN A 31 -6.80 -9.02 4.71
CA ASN A 31 -6.80 -7.96 5.70
C ASN A 31 -7.46 -6.68 5.18
N ALA A 32 -7.22 -6.34 3.92
CA ALA A 32 -7.88 -5.22 3.26
C ALA A 32 -9.35 -5.53 2.89
N ARG A 33 -9.83 -6.76 3.16
CA ARG A 33 -11.21 -7.20 2.90
C ARG A 33 -11.68 -6.96 1.47
N THR A 34 -10.75 -6.97 0.52
CA THR A 34 -11.02 -6.79 -0.90
C THR A 34 -11.13 -8.16 -1.57
N GLY A 35 -12.18 -8.34 -2.39
CA GLY A 35 -12.36 -9.53 -3.22
C GLY A 35 -11.61 -9.50 -4.55
N GLY A 36 -10.79 -8.47 -4.81
CA GLY A 36 -10.14 -8.23 -6.10
C GLY A 36 -8.74 -7.61 -5.99
N THR A 37 -8.16 -7.23 -7.13
CA THR A 37 -6.85 -6.59 -7.18
C THR A 37 -6.88 -5.27 -6.40
N LEU A 38 -6.09 -5.19 -5.34
CA LEU A 38 -5.84 -3.96 -4.61
C LEU A 38 -4.97 -3.04 -5.48
N TRP A 39 -5.51 -1.91 -5.91
CA TRP A 39 -4.79 -0.96 -6.77
C TRP A 39 -3.98 0.01 -5.94
N PHE A 40 -4.63 0.67 -4.98
CA PHE A 40 -4.00 1.55 -4.02
C PHE A 40 -4.54 1.28 -2.62
N LEU A 41 -3.64 1.37 -1.63
CA LEU A 41 -3.96 1.29 -0.21
C LEU A 41 -3.09 2.31 0.51
N THR A 42 -3.71 3.28 1.17
CA THR A 42 -3.03 4.26 2.01
C THR A 42 -3.38 3.97 3.47
N ILE A 43 -2.36 3.95 4.33
CA ILE A 43 -2.50 3.64 5.75
C ILE A 43 -1.76 4.73 6.52
N ASP A 44 -2.39 5.29 7.55
CA ASP A 44 -1.73 6.27 8.41
C ASP A 44 -0.73 5.61 9.39
N ALA A 45 -0.01 6.44 10.14
CA ALA A 45 0.97 5.97 11.14
C ALA A 45 0.35 5.17 12.31
N ALA A 46 -0.98 5.27 12.51
CA ALA A 46 -1.72 4.49 13.49
C ALA A 46 -2.22 3.14 12.93
N GLY A 47 -1.96 2.84 11.65
CA GLY A 47 -2.40 1.62 11.01
C GLY A 47 -3.84 1.67 10.48
N VAL A 48 -4.44 2.87 10.35
CA VAL A 48 -5.80 3.04 9.86
C VAL A 48 -5.78 3.21 8.35
N VAL A 49 -6.62 2.43 7.65
CA VAL A 49 -6.83 2.57 6.20
C VAL A 49 -7.51 3.91 5.92
N MET A 50 -6.86 4.72 5.09
CA MET A 50 -7.38 6.01 4.66
C MET A 50 -8.06 5.95 3.29
N GLU A 51 -7.47 5.20 2.33
CA GLU A 51 -8.02 4.96 1.00
C GLU A 51 -7.67 3.54 0.53
N ASP A 52 -8.59 2.85 -0.15
CA ASP A 52 -8.45 1.47 -0.66
C ASP A 52 -9.02 1.30 -2.10
N GLY A 53 -9.13 2.42 -2.83
CA GLY A 53 -9.79 2.50 -4.13
C GLY A 53 -8.89 2.29 -5.35
N PHE A 54 -9.49 2.47 -6.54
CA PHE A 54 -8.79 2.40 -7.82
C PHE A 54 -7.88 3.61 -8.10
N ALA A 55 -8.18 4.76 -7.50
CA ALA A 55 -7.43 6.00 -7.66
C ALA A 55 -7.10 6.58 -6.28
N ILE A 56 -6.02 7.36 -6.23
CA ILE A 56 -5.62 8.14 -5.06
C ILE A 56 -5.96 9.60 -5.32
N ASP A 57 -6.55 10.28 -4.34
CA ASP A 57 -6.56 11.74 -4.29
C ASP A 57 -5.20 12.22 -3.78
N ALA A 58 -4.33 12.62 -4.72
CA ALA A 58 -2.96 12.99 -4.40
C ALA A 58 -2.88 14.20 -3.45
N ASP A 59 -3.78 15.18 -3.61
CA ASP A 59 -3.79 16.38 -2.79
C ASP A 59 -4.20 16.05 -1.36
N GLN A 60 -5.24 15.22 -1.20
CA GLN A 60 -5.71 14.77 0.11
C GLN A 60 -4.66 13.90 0.83
N LEU A 61 -3.96 13.04 0.09
CA LEU A 61 -2.88 12.20 0.63
C LEU A 61 -1.69 13.04 1.10
N ILE A 62 -1.20 13.97 0.27
CA ILE A 62 -0.10 14.88 0.62
C ILE A 62 -0.48 15.73 1.85
N ALA A 63 -1.68 16.30 1.85
CA ALA A 63 -2.17 17.11 2.97
C ALA A 63 -2.19 16.31 4.28
N THR A 64 -2.49 15.01 4.23
CA THR A 64 -2.51 14.17 5.43
C THR A 64 -1.11 13.78 5.87
N ALA A 65 -0.22 13.40 4.95
CA ALA A 65 1.17 13.07 5.24
C ALA A 65 1.92 14.25 5.91
N LEU A 66 1.69 15.48 5.43
CA LEU A 66 2.31 16.68 6.00
C LEU A 66 1.78 17.03 7.41
N LYS A 67 0.53 16.70 7.73
CA LYS A 67 0.00 16.85 9.10
C LYS A 67 0.70 15.91 10.07
N VAL A 68 0.99 14.68 9.64
CA VAL A 68 1.73 13.70 10.44
C VAL A 68 3.17 14.17 10.71
N SER A 69 3.85 14.79 9.73
CA SER A 69 5.22 15.29 9.95
C SER A 69 5.31 16.51 10.86
N ALA A 70 4.22 17.26 11.03
CA ALA A 70 4.17 18.40 11.93
C ALA A 70 3.84 18.01 13.39
N ALA A 71 3.34 16.79 13.60
CA ALA A 71 2.96 16.25 14.90
C ALA A 71 4.03 15.31 15.51
N ALA A 72 5.13 15.05 14.79
CA ALA A 72 6.27 14.22 15.20
C ALA A 72 7.50 15.09 15.50
#